data_AF-A0A166HI00-F1
#
_entry.id   AF-A0A166HI00-F1
#
_cell.length_a   1.000
_cell.length_b   1.000
_cell.length_c   1.000
_cell.angle_alpha   90.00
_cell.angle_beta   90.00
_cell.angle_gamma   90.00
#
_symmetry.space_group_name_H-M   'P 1'
#
loop_
_entity.id
_entity.type
_entity.pdbx_description
1 polymer ?
#
loop_
_entity_poly.entity_id
_entity_poly.type
_entity_poly.pdbx_seq_one_letter_code
_entity_poly.pdbx_strand_id
1 'polypeptide(L)'
;MRRDGLRVGFEAWNFCNEVGKEAPLMGSPRAADCFDLARTHAFSRTQGLNNGEGNSLIHKVSDANNRLGVGRPFPGLSRQALNNADLYAAEKEVYLGSLCEVDDKPKPWQFWMVMLKNGNYDSNSGLCPENGRKVPPFKPGRFPCPGIDCMNQPLFHHDMTSLSSDGSMMRGGFYGSYELGSEGGGLNSGNSYYEVIWEKKVGEGSWEFRHKLKTSKLYPWLMLYLRADATKGFSGGYHYDTRGMLKTLPESPNFKVKLTLDVKQGGGPKSQFYLIDIGSCWKNDGTPCNGDVLTDITRYSEMIINPATEAWCNPKNLINCPPYHITPNNIKIYRNDTANFPYGAYHYYCAPGNAKYLEAPYSTCDPYSNPQAQELVQLLPHPIWADYGYPNKQGDGWVGDARTWELDVGGLSSRLYFYQDPGTTPARRIWTSLDVGTEIFVSNKDEVAEWTLSDFDVILTS
;
A
#
# COMPACT_ATOMS: atom_id res chain seq x y z
N MET A 1 -1.96 4.23 -15.92
CA MET A 1 -1.18 5.47 -15.63
C MET A 1 -0.81 6.36 -16.85
N ARG A 2 -1.65 6.47 -17.90
CA ARG A 2 -1.24 7.10 -19.18
C ARG A 2 -1.56 8.59 -19.33
N ARG A 3 -2.48 9.12 -18.53
CA ARG A 3 -2.89 10.55 -18.56
C ARG A 3 -1.69 11.44 -18.22
N ASP A 4 -1.52 12.56 -18.92
CA ASP A 4 -0.47 13.54 -18.59
C ASP A 4 -0.72 14.26 -17.26
N GLY A 5 -1.96 14.66 -16.96
CA GLY A 5 -2.29 15.10 -15.60
C GLY A 5 -2.16 13.95 -14.61
N LEU A 6 -1.55 14.22 -13.45
CA LEU A 6 -1.29 13.23 -12.40
C LEU A 6 -1.99 13.62 -11.10
N ARG A 7 -2.33 12.60 -10.31
CA ARG A 7 -2.83 12.74 -8.94
C ARG A 7 -2.12 11.71 -8.06
N VAL A 8 -1.25 12.18 -7.18
CA VAL A 8 -0.54 11.35 -6.21
C VAL A 8 -0.92 11.82 -4.81
N GLY A 9 -1.46 10.93 -4.00
CA GLY A 9 -1.62 11.12 -2.57
C GLY A 9 -0.41 10.54 -1.83
N PHE A 10 -0.11 11.09 -0.66
CA PHE A 10 0.84 10.53 0.29
C PHE A 10 0.10 10.22 1.57
N GLU A 11 0.27 9.00 2.06
CA GLU A 11 -0.11 8.61 3.38
C GLU A 11 1.08 8.04 4.14
N ALA A 12 1.31 8.57 5.34
CA ALA A 12 2.15 7.92 6.32
C ALA A 12 1.38 7.67 7.60
N TRP A 13 1.33 6.40 7.99
CA TRP A 13 0.73 5.94 9.24
C TRP A 13 1.74 5.13 10.04
N ASN A 14 1.58 5.15 11.35
CA ASN A 14 2.12 4.10 12.19
C ASN A 14 1.19 2.89 12.13
N PHE A 15 1.77 1.72 12.31
CA PHE A 15 1.13 0.43 12.08
C PHE A 15 -0.21 0.29 12.83
N CYS A 16 -0.15 0.30 14.17
CA CYS A 16 -1.28 -0.06 15.03
C CYS A 16 -1.98 1.10 15.74
N ASN A 17 -1.35 2.27 15.74
CA ASN A 17 -1.75 3.45 16.50
C ASN A 17 -1.78 4.72 15.64
N GLU A 18 -2.01 4.55 14.35
CA GLU A 18 -2.43 5.62 13.45
C GLU A 18 -1.40 6.77 13.42
N VAL A 19 -1.83 8.02 13.56
CA VAL A 19 -0.95 9.18 13.60
C VAL A 19 -0.37 9.36 15.01
N GLY A 20 -1.22 9.36 16.03
CA GLY A 20 -0.90 9.69 17.42
C GLY A 20 -0.49 11.15 17.62
N LYS A 21 0.61 11.59 16.99
CA LYS A 21 1.15 12.95 17.09
C LYS A 21 1.82 13.40 15.79
N GLU A 22 1.65 14.68 15.46
CA GLU A 22 2.32 15.28 14.30
C GLU A 22 3.81 15.51 14.52
N ALA A 23 4.61 15.26 13.48
CA ALA A 23 6.02 15.62 13.48
C ALA A 23 6.16 17.17 13.58
N PRO A 24 7.10 17.68 14.39
CA PRO A 24 7.30 19.11 14.54
C PRO A 24 7.47 19.81 13.19
N LEU A 25 6.70 20.88 12.97
CA LEU A 25 6.74 21.73 11.77
C LEU A 25 6.34 21.06 10.44
N MET A 26 5.93 19.78 10.45
CA MET A 26 5.52 19.05 9.24
C MET A 26 4.00 19.16 8.97
N GLY A 27 3.19 19.20 10.03
CA GLY A 27 1.74 19.10 9.93
C GLY A 27 1.27 17.65 9.80
N SER A 28 0.04 17.45 9.32
CA SER A 28 -0.57 16.13 9.18
C SER A 28 0.11 15.32 8.07
N PRO A 29 0.30 13.98 8.23
CA PRO A 29 1.10 13.12 7.36
C PRO A 29 0.29 12.68 6.13
N ARG A 30 -0.46 13.63 5.60
CA ARG A 30 -1.25 13.56 4.38
C ARG A 30 -0.82 14.68 3.47
N ALA A 31 -0.42 14.35 2.27
CA ALA A 31 -0.07 15.32 1.25
C ALA A 31 -0.57 14.85 -0.10
N ALA A 32 -0.57 15.76 -1.07
CA ALA A 32 -0.92 15.42 -2.43
C ALA A 32 -0.16 16.29 -3.44
N ASP A 33 0.10 15.71 -4.62
CA ASP A 33 0.49 16.43 -5.82
C ASP A 33 -0.53 16.13 -6.93
N CYS A 34 -1.23 17.17 -7.35
CA CYS A 34 -2.33 17.08 -8.28
C CYS A 34 -2.29 18.24 -9.26
N PHE A 35 -2.21 17.93 -10.55
CA PHE A 35 -2.17 18.95 -11.59
C PHE A 35 -2.77 18.50 -12.92
N ASP A 36 -3.28 19.45 -13.68
CA ASP A 36 -3.64 19.24 -15.07
C ASP A 36 -2.57 19.85 -15.99
N LEU A 37 -2.32 19.19 -17.14
CA LEU A 37 -1.52 19.77 -18.20
C LEU A 37 -2.42 20.66 -19.07
N ALA A 38 -2.03 21.92 -19.25
CA ALA A 38 -2.71 22.88 -20.12
C ALA A 38 -1.78 23.32 -21.25
N ARG A 39 -2.35 23.58 -22.42
CA ARG A 39 -1.65 24.25 -23.52
C ARG A 39 -1.74 25.76 -23.33
N THR A 40 -0.61 26.44 -23.39
CA THR A 40 -0.53 27.89 -23.39
C THR A 40 -0.37 28.39 -24.82
N HIS A 41 -1.31 29.24 -25.26
CA HIS A 41 -1.12 30.04 -26.47
C HIS A 41 -0.36 31.31 -26.08
N ALA A 42 0.93 31.36 -26.40
CA ALA A 42 1.71 32.59 -26.22
C ALA A 42 1.28 33.62 -27.28
N PHE A 43 0.39 34.55 -26.92
CA PHE A 43 0.14 35.73 -27.76
C PHE A 43 1.35 36.68 -27.68
N SER A 44 2.26 36.57 -28.65
CA SER A 44 3.30 37.60 -28.87
C SER A 44 2.66 38.80 -29.58
N ARG A 45 2.60 39.97 -28.91
CA ARG A 45 2.18 41.24 -29.54
C ARG A 45 3.24 41.84 -30.46
N THR A 46 4.41 41.22 -30.57
CA THR A 46 5.51 41.69 -31.43
C THR A 46 5.74 40.68 -32.54
N GLN A 47 5.29 41.08 -33.72
CA GLN A 47 5.64 40.56 -35.06
C GLN A 47 5.35 39.08 -35.34
N GLY A 48 4.24 38.83 -36.07
CA GLY A 48 4.21 38.07 -37.33
C GLY A 48 4.74 36.64 -37.42
N LEU A 49 5.17 36.02 -36.32
CA LEU A 49 5.63 34.64 -36.27
C LEU A 49 4.70 33.88 -35.31
N ASN A 50 4.12 32.78 -35.79
CA ASN A 50 3.41 31.81 -34.95
C ASN A 50 4.39 31.24 -33.92
N ASN A 51 4.48 31.88 -32.76
CA ASN A 51 5.26 31.40 -31.64
C ASN A 51 4.49 30.24 -30.98
N GLY A 52 5.19 29.09 -30.87
CA GLY A 52 4.62 27.77 -30.62
C GLY A 52 3.73 27.65 -29.39
N GLU A 53 2.86 26.64 -29.43
CA GLU A 53 2.09 26.17 -28.27
C GLU A 53 3.07 25.73 -27.18
N GLY A 54 2.95 26.32 -25.98
CA GLY A 54 3.68 25.89 -24.80
C GLY A 54 2.83 24.96 -23.93
N ASN A 55 3.47 24.23 -23.02
CA ASN A 55 2.79 23.44 -22.00
C ASN A 55 2.93 24.13 -20.64
N SER A 56 1.92 24.04 -19.78
CA SER A 56 2.00 24.47 -18.38
C SER A 56 1.25 23.51 -17.47
N LEU A 57 1.65 23.47 -16.19
CA LEU A 57 1.00 22.65 -15.16
C LEU A 57 0.08 23.55 -14.32
N ILE A 58 -1.19 23.14 -14.21
CA ILE A 58 -2.19 23.79 -13.36
C ILE A 58 -2.36 22.93 -12.11
N HIS A 59 -1.66 23.30 -11.04
CA HIS A 59 -1.76 22.59 -9.76
C HIS A 59 -3.06 22.89 -9.03
N LYS A 60 -3.63 21.84 -8.42
CA LYS A 60 -4.87 21.88 -7.64
C LYS A 60 -4.61 21.97 -6.13
N VAL A 61 -3.45 21.51 -5.70
CA VAL A 61 -3.01 21.50 -4.31
C VAL A 61 -1.84 22.45 -4.18
N SER A 62 -1.89 23.31 -3.16
CA SER A 62 -0.81 24.23 -2.83
C SER A 62 0.03 23.72 -1.66
N ASP A 63 1.24 24.24 -1.50
CA ASP A 63 2.09 24.00 -0.32
C ASP A 63 1.34 24.28 1.00
N ALA A 64 0.48 25.29 1.00
CA ALA A 64 -0.33 25.63 2.19
C ALA A 64 -1.32 24.52 2.54
N ASN A 65 -1.87 23.80 1.54
CA ASN A 65 -2.74 22.65 1.78
C ASN A 65 -1.93 21.46 2.32
N ASN A 66 -0.76 21.18 1.76
CA ASN A 66 0.10 20.10 2.23
C ASN A 66 0.63 20.34 3.65
N ARG A 67 0.87 21.60 4.05
CA ARG A 67 1.31 21.98 5.41
C ARG A 67 0.20 22.09 6.46
N LEU A 68 -1.05 21.75 6.14
CA LEU A 68 -2.14 21.71 7.12
C LEU A 68 -1.85 20.67 8.21
N GLY A 69 -2.16 21.00 9.46
CA GLY A 69 -1.99 20.15 10.63
C GLY A 69 -2.91 20.57 11.78
N VAL A 70 -2.95 19.76 12.84
CA VAL A 70 -3.84 19.93 14.00
C VAL A 70 -3.86 21.38 14.50
N GLY A 71 -5.04 21.86 14.84
CA GLY A 71 -5.31 23.24 15.24
C GLY A 71 -5.53 24.23 14.08
N ARG A 72 -5.27 23.84 12.82
CA ARG A 72 -5.57 24.68 11.65
C ARG A 72 -6.84 24.21 10.94
N PRO A 73 -7.87 25.06 10.83
CA PRO A 73 -9.11 24.68 10.16
C PRO A 73 -8.94 24.61 8.64
N PHE A 74 -9.72 23.75 7.99
CA PHE A 74 -9.94 23.73 6.54
C PHE A 74 -11.41 23.41 6.22
N PRO A 75 -11.90 23.69 4.99
CA PRO A 75 -13.28 23.42 4.60
C PRO A 75 -13.67 21.95 4.79
N GLY A 76 -14.72 21.70 5.57
CA GLY A 76 -15.23 20.35 5.84
C GLY A 76 -14.63 19.66 7.07
N LEU A 77 -13.62 20.26 7.73
CA LEU A 77 -13.05 19.72 8.96
C LEU A 77 -14.08 19.71 10.11
N SER A 78 -14.21 18.58 10.79
CA SER A 78 -15.05 18.42 11.96
C SER A 78 -14.45 19.09 13.18
N ARG A 79 -15.31 19.50 14.12
CA ARG A 79 -14.87 20.13 15.38
C ARG A 79 -13.98 19.19 16.20
N GLN A 80 -14.20 17.89 16.11
CA GLN A 80 -13.43 16.89 16.85
C GLN A 80 -12.03 16.70 16.25
N ALA A 81 -11.94 16.67 14.91
CA ALA A 81 -10.68 16.54 14.20
C ALA A 81 -9.74 17.74 14.43
N LEU A 82 -10.26 18.93 14.72
CA LEU A 82 -9.44 20.12 14.99
C LEU A 82 -8.35 19.90 16.05
N ASN A 83 -8.58 19.02 17.02
CA ASN A 83 -7.63 18.72 18.11
C ASN A 83 -7.26 17.23 18.19
N ASN A 84 -7.56 16.43 17.16
CA ASN A 84 -7.27 14.99 17.13
C ASN A 84 -6.49 14.68 15.84
N ALA A 85 -5.25 14.23 15.98
CA ALA A 85 -4.34 14.07 14.86
C ALA A 85 -4.73 12.92 13.92
N ASP A 86 -5.32 11.85 14.44
CA ASP A 86 -5.80 10.71 13.65
C ASP A 86 -6.98 11.11 12.77
N LEU A 87 -8.00 11.72 13.38
CA LEU A 87 -9.17 12.24 12.65
C LEU A 87 -8.79 13.37 11.70
N TYR A 88 -7.85 14.24 12.09
CA TYR A 88 -7.36 15.31 11.22
C TYR A 88 -6.70 14.74 9.96
N ALA A 89 -5.87 13.70 10.09
CA ALA A 89 -5.26 13.04 8.94
C ALA A 89 -6.32 12.42 8.02
N ALA A 90 -7.26 11.65 8.57
CA ALA A 90 -8.34 11.05 7.79
C ALA A 90 -9.16 12.11 7.02
N GLU A 91 -9.59 13.17 7.71
CA GLU A 91 -10.40 14.23 7.09
C GLU A 91 -9.59 15.10 6.13
N LYS A 92 -8.28 15.31 6.37
CA LYS A 92 -7.40 16.02 5.44
C LYS A 92 -7.23 15.26 4.14
N GLU A 93 -7.13 13.92 4.17
CA GLU A 93 -7.11 13.12 2.95
C GLU A 93 -8.37 13.32 2.11
N VAL A 94 -9.55 13.32 2.75
CA VAL A 94 -10.82 13.59 2.07
C VAL A 94 -10.84 14.99 1.47
N TYR A 95 -10.36 16.00 2.20
CA TYR A 95 -10.25 17.37 1.71
C TYR A 95 -9.29 17.48 0.51
N LEU A 96 -8.08 16.91 0.60
CA LEU A 96 -7.15 16.87 -0.53
C LEU A 96 -7.75 16.13 -1.72
N GLY A 97 -8.46 15.03 -1.48
CA GLY A 97 -9.20 14.28 -2.48
C GLY A 97 -10.22 15.14 -3.22
N SER A 98 -10.93 16.03 -2.52
CA SER A 98 -11.87 16.97 -3.14
C SER A 98 -11.21 17.99 -4.06
N LEU A 99 -9.97 18.42 -3.76
CA LEU A 99 -9.20 19.32 -4.63
C LEU A 99 -8.65 18.58 -5.85
N CYS A 100 -8.27 17.33 -5.64
CA CYS A 100 -7.63 16.47 -6.63
C CYS A 100 -8.63 15.72 -7.53
N GLU A 101 -9.92 15.80 -7.23
CA GLU A 101 -10.94 15.02 -7.89
C GLU A 101 -10.92 15.22 -9.42
N VAL A 102 -11.01 14.10 -10.12
CA VAL A 102 -11.21 14.04 -11.56
C VAL A 102 -12.62 13.53 -11.80
N ASP A 103 -13.45 14.39 -12.38
CA ASP A 103 -14.77 13.97 -12.87
C ASP A 103 -14.62 12.96 -14.01
N ASP A 104 -15.25 11.81 -13.85
CA ASP A 104 -15.10 10.66 -14.73
C ASP A 104 -16.28 9.69 -14.55
N LYS A 105 -16.39 8.71 -15.44
CA LYS A 105 -17.43 7.68 -15.42
C LYS A 105 -16.88 6.32 -14.96
N PRO A 106 -17.66 5.51 -14.21
CA PRO A 106 -19.03 5.81 -13.73
C PRO A 106 -19.08 6.78 -12.53
N LYS A 107 -17.93 7.09 -11.94
CA LYS A 107 -17.77 7.93 -10.75
C LYS A 107 -16.45 8.70 -10.82
N PRO A 108 -16.31 9.81 -10.10
CA PRO A 108 -15.04 10.51 -9.98
C PRO A 108 -13.96 9.65 -9.29
N TRP A 109 -12.71 10.08 -9.45
CA TRP A 109 -11.55 9.46 -8.79
C TRP A 109 -10.52 10.50 -8.33
N GLN A 110 -9.63 10.10 -7.43
CA GLN A 110 -8.71 11.03 -6.75
C GLN A 110 -7.25 10.63 -6.88
N PHE A 111 -6.79 9.49 -6.35
CA PHE A 111 -5.35 9.26 -6.13
C PHE A 111 -4.81 7.92 -6.62
N TRP A 112 -3.59 7.94 -7.14
CA TRP A 112 -2.59 6.91 -6.82
C TRP A 112 -2.00 7.22 -5.45
N MET A 113 -1.95 6.26 -4.55
CA MET A 113 -1.51 6.50 -3.17
C MET A 113 -0.09 5.99 -2.95
N VAL A 114 0.79 6.85 -2.47
CA VAL A 114 2.08 6.44 -1.89
C VAL A 114 1.83 6.15 -0.42
N MET A 115 1.90 4.88 -0.04
CA MET A 115 1.75 4.46 1.35
C MET A 115 3.11 4.18 1.96
N LEU A 116 3.45 4.90 3.03
CA LEU A 116 4.62 4.65 3.86
C LEU A 116 4.18 4.20 5.26
N LYS A 117 4.69 3.06 5.73
CA LYS A 117 4.50 2.63 7.12
C LYS A 117 5.84 2.33 7.78
N ASN A 118 5.86 2.48 9.09
CA ASN A 118 6.91 1.96 9.94
C ASN A 118 6.31 1.00 10.97
N GLY A 119 7.14 0.04 11.35
CA GLY A 119 6.77 -1.03 12.25
C GLY A 119 6.92 -0.73 13.74
N ASN A 120 7.36 0.46 14.10
CA ASN A 120 7.55 0.81 15.50
C ASN A 120 6.17 1.05 16.14
N TYR A 121 5.99 0.55 17.35
CA TYR A 121 4.78 0.77 18.11
C TYR A 121 5.05 0.80 19.60
N ASP A 122 4.19 1.49 20.33
CA ASP A 122 4.29 1.65 21.77
C ASP A 122 3.47 0.60 22.51
N SER A 123 4.16 -0.36 23.10
CA SER A 123 3.54 -1.38 23.96
C SER A 123 3.12 -0.84 25.34
N ASN A 124 3.50 0.39 25.70
CA ASN A 124 3.30 0.96 27.05
C ASN A 124 2.13 1.95 27.16
N SER A 125 1.62 2.50 26.06
CA SER A 125 0.49 3.44 26.09
C SER A 125 -0.88 2.76 26.03
N GLY A 126 -0.94 1.50 25.56
CA GLY A 126 -2.21 0.82 25.29
C GLY A 126 -2.98 1.43 24.10
N LEU A 127 -2.31 2.21 23.25
CA LEU A 127 -2.91 2.82 22.05
C LEU A 127 -3.23 1.78 20.97
N CYS A 128 -2.40 0.74 20.84
CA CYS A 128 -2.59 -0.31 19.85
C CYS A 128 -3.63 -1.32 20.32
N PRO A 129 -4.76 -1.47 19.60
CA PRO A 129 -5.74 -2.49 19.93
C PRO A 129 -5.23 -3.88 19.54
N GLU A 130 -5.64 -4.89 20.29
CA GLU A 130 -5.47 -6.31 19.96
C GLU A 130 -6.75 -6.80 19.27
N ASN A 131 -6.73 -6.97 17.95
CA ASN A 131 -7.91 -7.33 17.16
C ASN A 131 -9.14 -6.43 17.47
N GLY A 132 -8.96 -5.11 17.44
CA GLY A 132 -10.00 -4.13 17.76
C GLY A 132 -10.23 -3.88 19.25
N ARG A 133 -9.68 -4.72 20.14
CA ARG A 133 -9.90 -4.59 21.59
C ARG A 133 -8.83 -3.69 22.20
N LYS A 134 -9.26 -2.66 22.93
CA LYS A 134 -8.35 -1.90 23.78
C LYS A 134 -7.76 -2.82 24.85
N VAL A 135 -6.44 -2.90 24.89
CA VAL A 135 -5.70 -3.70 25.87
C VAL A 135 -4.83 -2.79 26.73
N PRO A 136 -4.56 -3.17 28.00
CA PRO A 136 -3.55 -2.49 28.79
C PRO A 136 -2.17 -2.62 28.14
N PRO A 137 -1.16 -1.91 28.66
CA PRO A 137 0.24 -2.12 28.28
C PRO A 137 0.60 -3.59 28.18
N PHE A 138 1.21 -4.00 27.08
CA PHE A 138 1.62 -5.36 26.81
C PHE A 138 3.14 -5.48 26.79
N LYS A 139 3.65 -6.72 26.84
CA LYS A 139 5.11 -6.93 26.86
C LYS A 139 5.73 -6.30 25.61
N PRO A 140 6.87 -5.60 25.74
CA PRO A 140 7.51 -4.96 24.61
C PRO A 140 7.76 -5.96 23.47
N GLY A 141 7.37 -5.54 22.26
CA GLY A 141 7.56 -6.29 21.04
C GLY A 141 9.02 -6.34 20.60
N ARG A 142 9.26 -6.92 19.41
CA ARG A 142 10.61 -7.05 18.83
C ARG A 142 11.18 -5.73 18.27
N PHE A 143 10.41 -4.64 18.31
CA PHE A 143 10.71 -3.41 17.57
C PHE A 143 11.28 -2.32 18.47
N PRO A 144 12.22 -1.49 17.97
CA PRO A 144 12.73 -0.35 18.71
C PRO A 144 11.63 0.67 19.04
N CYS A 145 11.85 1.41 20.13
CA CYS A 145 11.00 2.51 20.57
C CYS A 145 11.83 3.80 20.64
N PRO A 146 12.14 4.45 19.50
CA PRO A 146 12.87 5.71 19.50
C PRO A 146 11.95 6.87 19.91
N GLY A 147 12.35 7.66 20.89
CA GLY A 147 11.66 8.90 21.30
C GLY A 147 10.57 8.72 22.37
N ILE A 148 9.81 9.79 22.62
CA ILE A 148 8.62 9.76 23.50
C ILE A 148 7.53 8.97 22.78
N ASP A 149 6.91 8.03 23.49
CA ASP A 149 5.85 7.16 22.99
C ASP A 149 6.24 6.29 21.78
N CYS A 150 7.53 6.08 21.48
CA CYS A 150 7.99 5.24 20.35
C CYS A 150 7.54 5.70 18.95
N MET A 151 6.88 6.86 18.84
CA MET A 151 6.05 7.23 17.68
C MET A 151 6.52 8.52 17.06
N ASN A 152 6.69 8.53 15.74
CA ASN A 152 6.79 9.76 14.97
C ASN A 152 6.22 9.54 13.56
N GLN A 153 5.60 10.57 13.02
CA GLN A 153 5.42 10.68 11.58
C GLN A 153 6.78 10.93 10.91
N PRO A 154 6.95 10.56 9.62
CA PRO A 154 8.16 10.89 8.91
C PRO A 154 8.30 12.40 8.71
N LEU A 155 9.54 12.87 8.60
CA LEU A 155 9.83 14.09 7.87
C LEU A 155 9.34 13.92 6.43
N PHE A 156 8.71 14.96 5.91
CA PHE A 156 8.11 14.95 4.58
C PHE A 156 8.59 16.15 3.79
N HIS A 157 9.18 15.87 2.64
CA HIS A 157 9.57 16.84 1.64
C HIS A 157 8.86 16.52 0.34
N HIS A 158 8.36 17.57 -0.31
CA HIS A 158 7.61 17.51 -1.56
C HIS A 158 8.31 18.35 -2.59
N ASP A 159 8.79 17.69 -3.65
CA ASP A 159 9.18 18.36 -4.88
C ASP A 159 7.95 18.43 -5.77
N MET A 160 7.29 19.60 -5.75
CA MET A 160 6.13 19.89 -6.58
C MET A 160 6.42 19.61 -8.04
N THR A 161 5.52 18.88 -8.70
CA THR A 161 5.75 18.43 -10.08
C THR A 161 6.01 19.64 -10.97
N SER A 162 7.10 19.58 -11.72
CA SER A 162 7.52 20.67 -12.59
C SER A 162 7.70 20.17 -14.02
N LEU A 163 7.60 21.11 -14.96
CA LEU A 163 7.86 20.88 -16.38
C LEU A 163 9.27 21.35 -16.69
N SER A 164 10.01 20.56 -17.46
CA SER A 164 11.34 20.93 -17.95
C SER A 164 11.29 22.22 -18.79
N SER A 165 12.43 22.88 -18.92
CA SER A 165 12.54 24.16 -19.64
C SER A 165 12.13 24.08 -21.11
N ASP A 166 12.29 22.92 -21.75
CA ASP A 166 11.86 22.64 -23.12
C ASP A 166 10.40 22.18 -23.23
N GLY A 167 9.69 22.05 -22.11
CA GLY A 167 8.27 21.70 -22.06
C GLY A 167 7.96 20.23 -22.32
N SER A 168 8.96 19.35 -22.31
CA SER A 168 8.83 17.95 -22.76
C SER A 168 8.73 16.92 -21.64
N MET A 169 9.33 17.17 -20.48
CA MET A 169 9.43 16.23 -19.36
C MET A 169 8.78 16.79 -18.10
N MET A 170 7.97 15.97 -17.44
CA MET A 170 7.38 16.28 -16.14
C MET A 170 8.03 15.41 -15.06
N ARG A 171 8.39 16.02 -13.92
CA ARG A 171 9.02 15.33 -12.79
C ARG A 171 8.55 15.93 -11.46
N GLY A 172 8.24 15.08 -10.50
CA GLY A 172 7.98 15.45 -9.10
C GLY A 172 8.38 14.32 -8.16
N GLY A 173 8.22 14.52 -6.85
CA GLY A 173 8.52 13.46 -5.90
C GLY A 173 8.18 13.76 -4.45
N PHE A 174 8.12 12.68 -3.67
CA PHE A 174 8.06 12.71 -2.21
C PHE A 174 9.29 12.03 -1.63
N TYR A 175 9.88 12.59 -0.58
CA TYR A 175 10.99 11.97 0.11
C TYR A 175 11.09 12.42 1.56
N GLY A 176 11.84 11.68 2.37
CA GLY A 176 12.11 12.04 3.74
C GLY A 176 12.68 10.90 4.57
N SER A 177 12.51 11.02 5.88
CA SER A 177 13.11 10.12 6.87
C SER A 177 12.26 10.08 8.14
N TYR A 178 12.25 8.97 8.86
CA TYR A 178 11.65 8.90 10.20
C TYR A 178 12.55 9.48 11.31
N GLU A 179 13.82 9.77 11.03
CA GLU A 179 14.72 10.43 11.97
C GLU A 179 14.48 11.95 11.99
N LEU A 180 13.62 12.42 12.88
CA LEU A 180 13.22 13.83 13.01
C LEU A 180 14.36 14.84 13.26
N GLY A 181 15.49 14.39 13.80
CA GLY A 181 16.68 15.23 14.04
C GLY A 181 17.63 15.32 12.84
N SER A 182 17.29 14.68 11.72
CA SER A 182 18.11 14.69 10.52
C SER A 182 17.69 15.81 9.59
N GLU A 183 18.43 16.92 9.59
CA GLU A 183 18.28 17.92 8.52
C GLU A 183 18.75 17.30 7.20
N GLY A 184 17.82 16.84 6.37
CA GLY A 184 18.10 16.41 4.99
C GLY A 184 19.07 15.23 4.87
N GLY A 185 18.99 14.25 5.78
CA GLY A 185 19.85 13.07 5.75
C GLY A 185 19.65 12.22 4.49
N GLY A 186 20.49 12.44 3.47
CA GLY A 186 20.51 11.61 2.27
C GLY A 186 20.98 10.17 2.56
N LEU A 187 21.05 9.35 1.50
CA LEU A 187 21.34 7.91 1.58
C LEU A 187 22.61 7.52 2.35
N ASN A 188 23.59 8.44 2.43
CA ASN A 188 24.87 8.23 3.09
C ASN A 188 24.84 8.49 4.60
N SER A 189 23.71 8.97 5.13
CA SER A 189 23.47 9.05 6.58
C SER A 189 23.06 7.68 7.12
N GLY A 190 23.35 7.38 8.38
CA GLY A 190 22.88 6.16 9.05
C GLY A 190 21.37 6.14 9.36
N ASN A 191 20.59 6.99 8.69
CA ASN A 191 19.18 7.21 8.92
C ASN A 191 18.32 6.40 7.95
N SER A 192 17.05 6.25 8.29
CA SER A 192 16.04 5.75 7.36
C SER A 192 15.83 6.75 6.24
N TYR A 193 15.41 6.24 5.08
CA TYR A 193 15.10 7.09 3.94
C TYR A 193 13.98 6.46 3.12
N TYR A 194 13.05 7.29 2.65
CA TYR A 194 12.13 6.91 1.60
C TYR A 194 12.13 7.98 0.52
N GLU A 195 11.89 7.55 -0.72
CA GLU A 195 11.76 8.43 -1.86
C GLU A 195 10.87 7.75 -2.91
N VAL A 196 9.97 8.53 -3.47
CA VAL A 196 9.18 8.18 -4.64
C VAL A 196 9.26 9.35 -5.62
N ILE A 197 9.90 9.12 -6.75
CA ILE A 197 10.02 10.10 -7.84
C ILE A 197 9.16 9.60 -8.99
N TRP A 198 8.35 10.48 -9.56
CA TRP A 198 7.58 10.18 -10.77
C TRP A 198 8.03 11.04 -11.93
N GLU A 199 8.12 10.41 -13.10
CA GLU A 199 8.53 11.07 -14.34
C GLU A 199 7.66 10.62 -15.51
N LYS A 200 7.40 11.54 -16.43
CA LYS A 200 6.72 11.25 -17.69
C LYS A 200 7.08 12.27 -18.76
N LYS A 201 7.26 11.79 -19.98
CA LYS A 201 7.32 12.64 -21.16
C LYS A 201 5.91 13.02 -21.60
N VAL A 202 5.68 14.30 -21.85
CA VAL A 202 4.36 14.82 -22.23
C VAL A 202 3.83 14.09 -23.47
N GLY A 203 2.59 13.60 -23.38
CA GLY A 203 1.91 12.90 -24.46
C GLY A 203 2.39 11.48 -24.75
N GLU A 204 3.38 10.98 -24.02
CA GLU A 204 4.02 9.68 -24.30
C GLU A 204 3.94 8.72 -23.11
N GLY A 205 3.58 7.47 -23.40
CA GLY A 205 3.71 6.35 -22.47
C GLY A 205 2.92 6.46 -21.16
N SER A 206 3.40 5.74 -20.16
CA SER A 206 2.93 5.75 -18.78
C SER A 206 3.81 6.64 -17.91
N TRP A 207 3.25 7.14 -16.80
CA TRP A 207 4.08 7.58 -15.68
C TRP A 207 4.97 6.43 -15.20
N GLU A 208 6.20 6.78 -14.86
CA GLU A 208 7.18 5.89 -14.26
C GLU A 208 7.47 6.36 -12.83
N PHE A 209 7.27 5.47 -11.85
CA PHE A 209 7.52 5.73 -10.44
C PHE A 209 8.78 4.98 -10.00
N ARG A 210 9.79 5.73 -9.60
CA ARG A 210 11.05 5.23 -9.04
C ARG A 210 10.96 5.32 -7.53
N HIS A 211 11.14 4.19 -6.86
CA HIS A 211 11.01 4.05 -5.43
C HIS A 211 12.35 3.70 -4.82
N LYS A 212 12.55 4.21 -3.61
CA LYS A 212 13.71 3.91 -2.78
C LYS A 212 13.30 3.85 -1.34
N LEU A 213 13.71 2.80 -0.65
CA LEU A 213 13.45 2.59 0.76
C LEU A 213 14.73 2.12 1.44
N LYS A 214 15.06 2.74 2.56
CA LYS A 214 16.22 2.39 3.38
C LYS A 214 15.82 2.31 4.84
N THR A 215 16.15 1.19 5.49
CA THR A 215 16.01 1.03 6.94
C THR A 215 17.18 1.65 7.69
N SER A 216 16.97 1.84 8.99
CA SER A 216 18.03 2.19 9.94
C SER A 216 17.93 1.32 11.19
N LYS A 217 18.87 1.49 12.12
CA LYS A 217 18.78 0.87 13.44
C LYS A 217 17.56 1.31 14.25
N LEU A 218 17.07 2.55 14.04
CA LEU A 218 15.90 3.07 14.76
C LEU A 218 14.59 2.66 14.08
N TYR A 219 14.62 2.47 12.76
CA TYR A 219 13.49 2.04 11.95
C TYR A 219 13.88 0.83 11.10
N PRO A 220 14.04 -0.36 11.72
CA PRO A 220 14.46 -1.58 11.05
C PRO A 220 13.32 -2.28 10.31
N TRP A 221 12.09 -1.78 10.46
CA TRP A 221 10.89 -2.24 9.76
C TRP A 221 10.22 -1.07 9.07
N LEU A 222 10.28 -1.06 7.74
CA LEU A 222 9.66 -0.06 6.89
C LEU A 222 8.95 -0.70 5.71
N MET A 223 7.90 -0.04 5.26
CA MET A 223 7.06 -0.48 4.16
C MET A 223 6.76 0.72 3.26
N LEU A 224 6.92 0.54 1.95
CA LEU A 224 6.64 1.57 0.95
C LEU A 224 5.95 0.95 -0.26
N TYR A 225 4.73 1.41 -0.55
CA TYR A 225 3.91 0.95 -1.66
C TYR A 225 3.43 2.09 -2.55
N LEU A 226 3.23 1.75 -3.83
CA LEU A 226 2.30 2.47 -4.69
C LEU A 226 1.00 1.67 -4.78
N ARG A 227 -0.11 2.35 -4.52
CA ARG A 227 -1.41 1.74 -4.27
C ARG A 227 -2.48 2.31 -5.17
N ALA A 228 -3.32 1.42 -5.70
CA ALA A 228 -4.59 1.75 -6.33
C ALA A 228 -5.74 1.45 -5.36
N ASP A 229 -6.37 2.50 -4.84
CA ASP A 229 -7.41 2.40 -3.81
C ASP A 229 -8.83 2.62 -4.33
N ALA A 230 -9.80 2.10 -3.58
CA ALA A 230 -11.20 2.50 -3.65
C ALA A 230 -11.35 4.03 -3.54
N THR A 231 -12.31 4.58 -4.28
CA THR A 231 -12.64 6.03 -4.23
C THR A 231 -13.35 6.44 -2.93
N LYS A 232 -13.79 5.47 -2.14
CA LYS A 232 -14.48 5.64 -0.85
C LYS A 232 -14.49 4.32 -0.07
N GLY A 233 -14.80 4.41 1.20
CA GLY A 233 -14.82 3.30 2.14
C GLY A 233 -13.46 3.09 2.78
N PHE A 234 -13.36 2.01 3.54
CA PHE A 234 -12.14 1.65 4.26
C PHE A 234 -11.12 1.07 3.28
N SER A 235 -9.88 1.58 3.30
CA SER A 235 -8.76 0.95 2.60
C SER A 235 -7.99 0.03 3.57
N GLY A 236 -7.50 -1.08 3.04
CA GLY A 236 -6.93 -2.21 3.77
C GLY A 236 -5.97 -1.78 4.88
N GLY A 237 -6.45 -1.90 6.12
CA GLY A 237 -5.67 -1.70 7.34
C GLY A 237 -6.10 -0.52 8.21
N TYR A 238 -6.99 0.35 7.75
CA TYR A 238 -7.53 1.44 8.60
C TYR A 238 -9.05 1.55 8.48
N HIS A 239 -9.68 2.00 9.56
CA HIS A 239 -11.13 2.07 9.71
C HIS A 239 -11.70 3.45 9.33
N TYR A 240 -10.93 4.27 8.62
CA TYR A 240 -11.34 5.58 8.10
C TYR A 240 -11.66 5.53 6.61
N ASP A 241 -12.53 6.43 6.19
CA ASP A 241 -12.87 6.62 4.77
C ASP A 241 -11.66 7.19 4.01
N THR A 242 -11.27 6.57 2.90
CA THR A 242 -10.09 6.96 2.10
C THR A 242 -10.46 7.39 0.69
N ARG A 243 -9.49 7.94 -0.06
CA ARG A 243 -9.66 8.38 -1.46
C ARG A 243 -8.64 7.70 -2.36
N GLY A 244 -9.08 7.30 -3.54
CA GLY A 244 -8.31 6.45 -4.43
C GLY A 244 -8.72 6.58 -5.89
N MET A 245 -8.30 5.65 -6.73
CA MET A 245 -8.53 5.72 -8.18
C MET A 245 -9.54 4.69 -8.73
N LEU A 246 -9.92 3.69 -7.94
CA LEU A 246 -10.79 2.60 -8.36
C LEU A 246 -12.26 3.06 -8.35
N LYS A 247 -12.72 3.52 -9.51
CA LYS A 247 -14.12 3.95 -9.74
C LYS A 247 -15.14 2.82 -9.64
N THR A 248 -14.69 1.61 -10.01
CA THR A 248 -15.43 0.36 -9.88
C THR A 248 -14.50 -0.62 -9.19
N LEU A 249 -14.96 -1.22 -8.11
CA LEU A 249 -14.13 -2.13 -7.31
C LEU A 249 -13.99 -3.47 -8.04
N PRO A 250 -12.77 -4.00 -8.18
CA PRO A 250 -12.55 -5.35 -8.70
C PRO A 250 -13.15 -6.40 -7.77
N GLU A 251 -13.83 -7.38 -8.35
CA GLU A 251 -14.42 -8.51 -7.63
C GLU A 251 -13.90 -9.81 -8.23
N SER A 252 -13.41 -10.74 -7.41
CA SER A 252 -12.97 -12.04 -7.91
C SER A 252 -14.16 -12.85 -8.44
N PRO A 253 -14.00 -13.60 -9.56
CA PRO A 253 -12.76 -13.82 -10.30
C PRO A 253 -12.48 -12.79 -11.42
N ASN A 254 -13.26 -11.72 -11.51
CA ASN A 254 -13.47 -10.96 -12.73
C ASN A 254 -12.57 -9.72 -12.86
N PHE A 255 -11.26 -9.89 -12.67
CA PHE A 255 -10.31 -8.82 -12.99
C PHE A 255 -8.87 -9.33 -13.16
N LYS A 256 -8.10 -8.57 -13.94
CA LYS A 256 -6.67 -8.73 -14.14
C LYS A 256 -5.92 -7.46 -13.72
N VAL A 257 -4.62 -7.60 -13.49
CA VAL A 257 -3.71 -6.47 -13.29
C VAL A 257 -2.58 -6.57 -14.29
N LYS A 258 -2.31 -5.48 -15.00
CA LYS A 258 -1.12 -5.32 -15.82
C LYS A 258 -0.20 -4.31 -15.16
N LEU A 259 1.10 -4.59 -15.12
CA LEU A 259 2.12 -3.66 -14.61
C LEU A 259 3.50 -4.00 -15.16
N THR A 260 4.39 -3.02 -15.24
CA THR A 260 5.81 -3.20 -15.54
C THR A 260 6.62 -2.94 -14.28
N LEU A 261 7.41 -3.92 -13.85
CA LEU A 261 8.21 -3.88 -12.63
C LEU A 261 9.68 -4.17 -12.95
N ASP A 262 10.55 -3.38 -12.34
CA ASP A 262 12.01 -3.51 -12.44
C ASP A 262 12.64 -3.32 -11.06
N VAL A 263 12.95 -4.43 -10.39
CA VAL A 263 13.62 -4.42 -9.09
C VAL A 263 15.12 -4.19 -9.31
N LYS A 264 15.63 -3.08 -8.79
CA LYS A 264 17.06 -2.72 -8.87
C LYS A 264 17.84 -3.23 -7.66
N GLN A 265 17.22 -3.18 -6.49
CA GLN A 265 17.79 -3.66 -5.23
C GLN A 265 16.67 -4.18 -4.32
N GLY A 266 16.90 -5.32 -3.66
CA GLY A 266 15.84 -6.11 -3.05
C GLY A 266 15.55 -5.91 -1.56
N GLY A 267 16.24 -5.00 -0.85
CA GLY A 267 16.00 -4.78 0.60
C GLY A 267 16.53 -5.90 1.52
N GLY A 268 17.42 -6.76 1.01
CA GLY A 268 18.02 -7.84 1.79
C GLY A 268 17.17 -9.12 1.88
N PRO A 269 17.65 -10.16 2.57
CA PRO A 269 17.02 -11.48 2.59
C PRO A 269 15.71 -11.54 3.38
N LYS A 270 15.44 -10.55 4.23
CA LYS A 270 14.20 -10.46 5.02
C LYS A 270 13.14 -9.53 4.41
N SER A 271 13.43 -8.96 3.25
CA SER A 271 12.47 -8.13 2.55
C SER A 271 11.37 -8.99 1.95
N GLN A 272 10.13 -8.64 2.20
CA GLN A 272 8.97 -9.16 1.49
C GLN A 272 8.62 -8.13 0.41
N PHE A 273 9.06 -8.40 -0.81
CA PHE A 273 8.72 -7.58 -1.96
C PHE A 273 7.48 -8.17 -2.63
N TYR A 274 6.39 -7.42 -2.62
CA TYR A 274 5.12 -7.84 -3.18
C TYR A 274 5.02 -7.41 -4.64
N LEU A 275 4.98 -8.38 -5.55
CA LEU A 275 4.65 -8.14 -6.96
C LEU A 275 3.22 -7.58 -7.08
N ILE A 276 2.33 -8.14 -6.28
CA ILE A 276 0.99 -7.63 -6.05
C ILE A 276 0.56 -8.07 -4.65
N ASP A 277 0.05 -7.12 -3.87
CA ASP A 277 -0.72 -7.33 -2.66
C ASP A 277 -2.13 -6.78 -2.93
N ILE A 278 -3.16 -7.53 -2.59
CA ILE A 278 -4.55 -7.08 -2.69
C ILE A 278 -5.20 -7.09 -1.32
N GLY A 279 -5.77 -5.95 -0.95
CA GLY A 279 -6.43 -5.73 0.33
C GLY A 279 -7.95 -5.60 0.19
N SER A 280 -8.67 -6.13 1.17
CA SER A 280 -10.12 -6.02 1.29
C SER A 280 -10.58 -6.11 2.74
N CYS A 281 -11.89 -5.94 2.98
CA CYS A 281 -12.51 -6.07 4.29
C CYS A 281 -13.89 -6.74 4.20
N TRP A 282 -14.09 -7.81 4.98
CA TRP A 282 -15.40 -8.40 5.27
C TRP A 282 -15.43 -9.05 6.65
N LYS A 283 -16.59 -9.46 7.15
CA LYS A 283 -16.72 -10.13 8.46
C LYS A 283 -16.67 -11.64 8.33
N ASN A 284 -16.46 -12.36 9.43
CA ASN A 284 -16.47 -13.83 9.43
C ASN A 284 -17.81 -14.44 8.99
N ASP A 285 -18.91 -13.68 9.05
CA ASP A 285 -20.23 -14.09 8.57
C ASP A 285 -20.51 -13.74 7.10
N GLY A 286 -19.52 -13.15 6.42
CA GLY A 286 -19.55 -12.82 4.99
C GLY A 286 -20.16 -11.46 4.68
N THR A 287 -20.64 -10.73 5.70
CA THR A 287 -21.15 -9.38 5.51
C THR A 287 -20.01 -8.39 5.23
N PRO A 288 -20.27 -7.31 4.47
CA PRO A 288 -19.28 -6.25 4.27
C PRO A 288 -18.89 -5.58 5.58
N CYS A 289 -17.65 -5.07 5.64
CA CYS A 289 -17.20 -4.26 6.76
C CYS A 289 -18.00 -2.96 6.89
N ASN A 290 -18.13 -2.46 8.12
CA ASN A 290 -18.89 -1.25 8.45
C ASN A 290 -18.15 -0.27 9.37
N GLY A 291 -16.86 -0.48 9.61
CA GLY A 291 -16.01 0.32 10.49
C GLY A 291 -15.98 -0.17 11.93
N ASP A 292 -16.66 -1.29 12.24
CA ASP A 292 -16.60 -1.90 13.57
C ASP A 292 -15.36 -2.76 13.71
N VAL A 293 -14.31 -2.19 14.29
CA VAL A 293 -12.99 -2.83 14.46
C VAL A 293 -13.02 -4.16 15.22
N LEU A 294 -14.09 -4.45 15.97
CA LEU A 294 -14.23 -5.72 16.71
C LEU A 294 -14.69 -6.87 15.80
N THR A 295 -15.45 -6.57 14.75
CA THR A 295 -16.08 -7.58 13.88
C THR A 295 -15.56 -7.55 12.45
N ASP A 296 -15.08 -6.39 11.99
CA ASP A 296 -14.40 -6.21 10.72
C ASP A 296 -13.06 -6.96 10.70
N ILE A 297 -12.69 -7.44 9.52
CA ILE A 297 -11.44 -8.17 9.30
C ILE A 297 -10.84 -7.71 7.98
N THR A 298 -9.61 -7.20 8.06
CA THR A 298 -8.83 -6.90 6.86
C THR A 298 -8.23 -8.17 6.30
N ARG A 299 -8.26 -8.34 4.99
CA ARG A 299 -7.75 -9.54 4.34
C ARG A 299 -6.83 -9.22 3.19
N TYR A 300 -5.75 -9.98 3.12
CA TYR A 300 -4.70 -9.77 2.16
C TYR A 300 -4.34 -11.06 1.41
N SER A 301 -3.98 -10.89 0.14
CA SER A 301 -3.35 -11.91 -0.69
C SER A 301 -2.10 -11.32 -1.32
N GLU A 302 -0.95 -11.87 -0.95
CA GLU A 302 0.35 -11.25 -1.19
C GLU A 302 1.26 -12.18 -2.00
N MET A 303 1.74 -11.77 -3.17
CA MET A 303 2.74 -12.52 -3.93
C MET A 303 4.14 -11.97 -3.65
N ILE A 304 4.93 -12.69 -2.85
CA ILE A 304 6.31 -12.32 -2.53
C ILE A 304 7.25 -12.80 -3.63
N ILE A 305 8.07 -11.93 -4.21
CA ILE A 305 9.01 -12.30 -5.30
C ILE A 305 10.49 -12.29 -4.90
N ASN A 306 10.81 -11.97 -3.64
CA ASN A 306 12.18 -12.10 -3.14
C ASN A 306 12.58 -13.59 -3.11
N PRO A 307 13.59 -14.02 -3.89
CA PRO A 307 13.99 -15.43 -3.96
C PRO A 307 14.59 -15.97 -2.67
N ALA A 308 14.98 -15.09 -1.74
CA ALA A 308 15.46 -15.49 -0.41
C ALA A 308 14.32 -15.90 0.55
N THR A 309 13.06 -15.63 0.19
CA THR A 309 11.91 -15.98 1.03
C THR A 309 11.61 -17.48 0.95
N GLU A 310 11.74 -18.16 2.09
CA GLU A 310 11.47 -19.59 2.22
C GLU A 310 9.99 -19.89 2.48
N ALA A 311 9.51 -21.07 2.09
CA ALA A 311 8.17 -21.52 2.44
C ALA A 311 8.10 -21.95 3.91
N TRP A 312 7.41 -21.19 4.76
CA TRP A 312 7.16 -21.59 6.15
C TRP A 312 6.04 -22.63 6.24
N CYS A 313 5.12 -22.62 5.28
CA CYS A 313 4.20 -23.71 5.04
C CYS A 313 4.95 -24.93 4.46
N ASN A 314 4.96 -26.04 5.19
CA ASN A 314 5.61 -27.27 4.75
C ASN A 314 4.99 -28.51 5.43
N PRO A 315 5.27 -29.74 4.96
CA PRO A 315 4.66 -30.96 5.52
C PRO A 315 4.91 -31.18 7.01
N LYS A 316 5.96 -30.57 7.59
CA LYS A 316 6.32 -30.69 9.01
C LYS A 316 5.78 -29.51 9.85
N ASN A 317 5.22 -28.48 9.21
CA ASN A 317 4.76 -27.26 9.87
C ASN A 317 3.44 -26.75 9.29
N LEU A 318 2.38 -27.54 9.46
CA LEU A 318 1.06 -27.29 8.90
C LEU A 318 0.36 -26.06 9.48
N ILE A 319 0.82 -25.53 10.62
CA ILE A 319 0.26 -24.34 11.29
C ILE A 319 0.31 -23.09 10.38
N ASN A 320 1.27 -23.06 9.47
CA ASN A 320 1.52 -21.97 8.52
C ASN A 320 0.84 -22.19 7.16
N CYS A 321 0.12 -23.30 6.99
CA CYS A 321 -0.51 -23.66 5.73
C CYS A 321 -2.01 -23.39 5.76
N PRO A 322 -2.61 -22.90 4.65
CA PRO A 322 -4.06 -22.84 4.56
C PRO A 322 -4.65 -24.25 4.66
N PRO A 323 -5.87 -24.43 5.21
CA PRO A 323 -6.47 -25.75 5.41
C PRO A 323 -6.57 -26.60 4.14
N TYR A 324 -6.77 -25.97 2.98
CA TYR A 324 -6.78 -26.62 1.69
C TYR A 324 -6.35 -25.68 0.56
N HIS A 325 -5.96 -26.30 -0.56
CA HIS A 325 -5.73 -25.66 -1.84
C HIS A 325 -6.85 -26.07 -2.82
N ILE A 326 -7.27 -25.16 -3.71
CA ILE A 326 -8.21 -25.46 -4.80
C ILE A 326 -7.48 -25.31 -6.13
N THR A 327 -7.36 -26.40 -6.88
CA THR A 327 -6.74 -26.39 -8.22
C THR A 327 -7.61 -25.66 -9.24
N PRO A 328 -7.08 -25.30 -10.43
CA PRO A 328 -7.88 -24.73 -11.52
C PRO A 328 -9.11 -25.58 -11.90
N ASN A 329 -9.03 -26.90 -11.72
CA ASN A 329 -10.11 -27.86 -12.00
C ASN A 329 -11.07 -28.08 -10.81
N ASN A 330 -11.07 -27.17 -9.81
CA ASN A 330 -11.90 -27.24 -8.60
C ASN A 330 -11.66 -28.47 -7.72
N ILE A 331 -10.47 -29.07 -7.79
CA ILE A 331 -10.09 -30.16 -6.89
C ILE A 331 -9.60 -29.55 -5.58
N LYS A 332 -10.24 -29.92 -4.47
CA LYS A 332 -9.81 -29.54 -3.12
C LYS A 332 -8.76 -30.52 -2.62
N ILE A 333 -7.58 -30.01 -2.29
CA ILE A 333 -6.47 -30.77 -1.73
C ILE A 333 -6.22 -30.26 -0.32
N TYR A 334 -6.42 -31.11 0.69
CA TYR A 334 -6.21 -30.73 2.09
C TYR A 334 -4.72 -30.68 2.42
N ARG A 335 -4.32 -29.79 3.34
CA ARG A 335 -2.92 -29.67 3.79
C ARG A 335 -2.34 -30.92 4.45
N ASN A 336 -3.16 -31.92 4.78
CA ASN A 336 -2.70 -33.21 5.30
C ASN A 336 -2.38 -34.22 4.18
N ASP A 337 -2.79 -33.95 2.95
CA ASP A 337 -2.37 -34.71 1.77
C ASP A 337 -0.97 -34.25 1.37
N THR A 338 0.04 -34.78 2.08
CA THR A 338 1.43 -34.37 1.91
C THR A 338 2.00 -34.70 0.52
N ALA A 339 1.33 -35.57 -0.24
CA ALA A 339 1.77 -35.97 -1.58
C ALA A 339 1.34 -34.96 -2.65
N ASN A 340 0.21 -34.27 -2.46
CA ASN A 340 -0.39 -33.43 -3.49
C ASN A 340 -0.51 -31.95 -3.11
N PHE A 341 -0.47 -31.61 -1.81
CA PHE A 341 -0.60 -30.22 -1.39
C PHE A 341 0.62 -29.39 -1.85
N PRO A 342 0.44 -28.22 -2.49
CA PRO A 342 1.53 -27.44 -3.06
C PRO A 342 2.20 -26.56 -2.00
N TYR A 343 2.88 -27.16 -1.01
CA TYR A 343 3.48 -26.43 0.12
C TYR A 343 4.40 -25.29 -0.33
N GLY A 344 5.26 -25.54 -1.33
CA GLY A 344 6.21 -24.55 -1.83
C GLY A 344 5.57 -23.33 -2.50
N ALA A 345 4.25 -23.36 -2.74
CA ALA A 345 3.50 -22.26 -3.32
C ALA A 345 3.02 -21.23 -2.28
N TYR A 346 3.10 -21.59 -0.99
CA TYR A 346 2.65 -20.77 0.13
C TYR A 346 3.83 -20.43 1.04
N HIS A 347 4.02 -19.14 1.32
CA HIS A 347 4.93 -18.71 2.37
C HIS A 347 4.29 -18.97 3.73
N TYR A 348 3.14 -18.33 3.98
CA TYR A 348 2.47 -18.29 5.28
C TYR A 348 0.98 -18.01 5.09
N TYR A 349 0.16 -18.71 5.88
CA TYR A 349 -1.24 -18.39 6.09
C TYR A 349 -1.46 -18.13 7.58
N CYS A 350 -2.16 -17.05 7.89
CA CYS A 350 -2.62 -16.79 9.25
C CYS A 350 -4.10 -16.41 9.25
N ALA A 351 -4.81 -16.94 10.23
CA ALA A 351 -6.24 -16.79 10.38
C ALA A 351 -6.59 -15.52 11.19
N PRO A 352 -7.83 -15.01 11.08
CA PRO A 352 -8.24 -13.85 11.86
C PRO A 352 -8.37 -14.16 13.34
N GLY A 353 -7.85 -13.26 14.18
CA GLY A 353 -7.83 -13.41 15.63
C GLY A 353 -9.22 -13.40 16.29
N ASN A 354 -10.26 -12.96 15.57
CA ASN A 354 -11.65 -12.99 16.01
C ASN A 354 -12.46 -14.16 15.42
N ALA A 355 -11.83 -15.13 14.75
CA ALA A 355 -12.47 -16.36 14.27
C ALA A 355 -12.90 -17.28 15.41
N LYS A 356 -14.07 -17.93 15.25
CA LYS A 356 -14.67 -18.79 16.29
C LYS A 356 -14.43 -20.29 16.09
N TYR A 357 -14.19 -20.71 14.85
CA TYR A 357 -14.23 -22.12 14.44
C TYR A 357 -12.98 -22.54 13.65
N LEU A 358 -11.81 -22.05 14.07
CA LEU A 358 -10.55 -22.37 13.40
C LEU A 358 -10.19 -23.85 13.48
N GLU A 359 -9.82 -24.42 12.32
CA GLU A 359 -9.39 -25.82 12.21
C GLU A 359 -7.91 -25.96 12.62
N ALA A 360 -7.65 -26.67 13.72
CA ALA A 360 -6.28 -26.93 14.19
C ALA A 360 -5.51 -27.86 13.23
N PRO A 361 -4.19 -27.66 13.07
CA PRO A 361 -3.38 -26.57 13.64
C PRO A 361 -3.60 -25.24 12.89
N TYR A 362 -3.50 -24.12 13.57
CA TYR A 362 -3.58 -22.79 12.95
C TYR A 362 -2.68 -21.78 13.65
N SER A 363 -2.23 -20.79 12.90
CA SER A 363 -1.67 -19.55 13.43
C SER A 363 -2.70 -18.44 13.26
N THR A 364 -2.64 -17.44 14.14
CA THR A 364 -3.39 -16.18 13.97
C THR A 364 -2.43 -15.09 13.53
N CYS A 365 -2.94 -14.12 12.76
CA CYS A 365 -2.11 -12.99 12.35
C CYS A 365 -1.69 -12.15 13.56
N ASP A 366 -0.63 -11.36 13.41
CA ASP A 366 -0.22 -10.42 14.45
C ASP A 366 -1.43 -9.51 14.79
N PRO A 367 -1.93 -9.58 16.04
CA PRO A 367 -3.18 -8.94 16.39
C PRO A 367 -3.04 -7.43 16.55
N TYR A 368 -1.81 -6.91 16.48
CA TYR A 368 -1.52 -5.50 16.58
C TYR A 368 -1.35 -4.85 15.21
N SER A 369 -1.14 -5.58 14.11
CA SER A 369 -0.68 -4.91 12.88
C SER A 369 -1.63 -3.89 12.24
N ASN A 370 -2.92 -4.02 12.53
CA ASN A 370 -3.97 -3.11 12.10
C ASN A 370 -4.96 -2.91 13.26
N PRO A 371 -5.82 -1.87 13.25
CA PRO A 371 -6.80 -1.65 14.32
C PRO A 371 -7.76 -2.83 14.52
N GLN A 372 -8.10 -3.55 13.45
CA GLN A 372 -8.97 -4.73 13.44
C GLN A 372 -8.19 -6.03 13.16
N ALA A 373 -8.85 -7.17 13.34
CA ALA A 373 -8.27 -8.49 13.03
C ALA A 373 -7.88 -8.60 11.55
N GLN A 374 -6.92 -9.48 11.25
CA GLN A 374 -6.40 -9.68 9.90
C GLN A 374 -6.40 -11.13 9.47
N GLU A 375 -6.47 -11.38 8.18
CA GLU A 375 -6.20 -12.67 7.57
C GLU A 375 -5.24 -12.50 6.39
N LEU A 376 -4.14 -13.26 6.37
CA LEU A 376 -3.12 -13.17 5.33
C LEU A 376 -2.98 -14.50 4.58
N VAL A 377 -2.90 -14.41 3.26
CA VAL A 377 -2.45 -15.51 2.40
C VAL A 377 -1.21 -15.04 1.63
N GLN A 378 -0.03 -15.42 2.12
CA GLN A 378 1.25 -15.09 1.49
C GLN A 378 1.68 -16.22 0.55
N LEU A 379 1.91 -15.88 -0.71
CA LEU A 379 2.24 -16.78 -1.81
C LEU A 379 3.70 -16.62 -2.23
N LEU A 380 4.25 -17.69 -2.80
CA LEU A 380 5.57 -17.71 -3.41
C LEU A 380 5.49 -18.12 -4.89
N PRO A 381 6.50 -17.76 -5.71
CA PRO A 381 6.60 -18.18 -7.10
C PRO A 381 6.54 -19.71 -7.21
N HIS A 382 5.61 -20.22 -8.00
CA HIS A 382 5.38 -21.65 -8.12
C HIS A 382 4.64 -22.00 -9.44
N PRO A 383 4.90 -23.17 -10.07
CA PRO A 383 4.26 -23.53 -11.32
C PRO A 383 2.73 -23.59 -11.29
N ILE A 384 2.16 -23.82 -10.11
CA ILE A 384 0.71 -23.88 -9.93
C ILE A 384 0.02 -22.53 -10.15
N TRP A 385 0.78 -21.43 -10.16
CA TRP A 385 0.27 -20.08 -10.43
C TRP A 385 0.44 -19.66 -11.89
N ALA A 386 1.11 -20.47 -12.72
CA ALA A 386 1.50 -20.10 -14.09
C ALA A 386 0.30 -19.76 -14.98
N ASP A 387 -0.81 -20.48 -14.84
CA ASP A 387 -2.04 -20.22 -15.62
C ASP A 387 -2.67 -18.85 -15.29
N TYR A 388 -2.35 -18.27 -14.12
CA TYR A 388 -2.77 -16.93 -13.74
C TYR A 388 -1.75 -15.86 -14.14
N GLY A 389 -0.68 -16.20 -14.86
CA GLY A 389 0.37 -15.26 -15.27
C GLY A 389 1.37 -14.88 -14.17
N TYR A 390 1.30 -15.52 -13.00
CA TYR A 390 2.20 -15.26 -11.87
C TYR A 390 3.57 -15.94 -12.05
N PRO A 391 4.60 -15.50 -11.30
CA PRO A 391 5.93 -16.12 -11.29
C PRO A 391 5.90 -17.64 -11.11
N ASN A 392 6.61 -18.36 -11.98
CA ASN A 392 6.63 -19.82 -12.00
C ASN A 392 7.70 -20.39 -11.03
N LYS A 393 8.82 -19.68 -10.86
CA LYS A 393 9.92 -20.09 -9.99
C LYS A 393 10.52 -18.91 -9.25
N GLN A 394 11.18 -19.17 -8.13
CA GLN A 394 11.91 -18.14 -7.38
C GLN A 394 12.92 -17.41 -8.29
N GLY A 395 12.94 -16.09 -8.19
CA GLY A 395 13.82 -15.21 -8.97
C GLY A 395 13.19 -14.66 -10.25
N ASP A 396 12.05 -15.18 -10.72
CA ASP A 396 11.29 -14.55 -11.81
C ASP A 396 10.79 -13.16 -11.36
N GLY A 397 11.07 -12.12 -12.16
CA GLY A 397 10.71 -10.73 -11.85
C GLY A 397 11.60 -10.04 -10.84
N TRP A 398 12.70 -10.68 -10.43
CA TRP A 398 13.62 -10.14 -9.42
C TRP A 398 14.74 -9.31 -10.05
N VAL A 399 15.78 -9.01 -9.26
CA VAL A 399 16.91 -8.17 -9.67
C VAL A 399 17.55 -8.69 -10.96
N GLY A 400 17.59 -7.81 -11.98
CA GLY A 400 18.13 -8.12 -13.31
C GLY A 400 17.11 -8.74 -14.28
N ASP A 401 15.86 -8.89 -13.86
CA ASP A 401 14.79 -9.53 -14.62
C ASP A 401 13.53 -8.64 -14.67
N ALA A 402 13.71 -7.45 -15.24
CA ALA A 402 12.63 -6.49 -15.44
C ALA A 402 11.57 -7.05 -16.41
N ARG A 403 10.29 -6.97 -16.02
CA ARG A 403 9.20 -7.59 -16.78
C ARG A 403 7.91 -6.78 -16.73
N THR A 404 7.12 -6.91 -17.79
CA THR A 404 5.70 -6.57 -17.76
C THR A 404 4.90 -7.83 -17.45
N TRP A 405 4.08 -7.74 -16.40
CA TRP A 405 3.20 -8.80 -15.93
C TRP A 405 1.78 -8.55 -16.40
N GLU A 406 1.08 -9.63 -16.78
CA GLU A 406 -0.38 -9.66 -16.88
C GLU A 406 -0.87 -10.76 -15.94
N LEU A 407 -1.39 -10.35 -14.79
CA LEU A 407 -1.78 -11.21 -13.69
C LEU A 407 -3.31 -11.39 -13.70
N ASP A 408 -3.79 -12.62 -13.73
CA ASP A 408 -5.19 -12.96 -13.43
C ASP A 408 -5.40 -13.01 -11.92
N VAL A 409 -5.33 -11.81 -11.33
CA VAL A 409 -5.45 -11.59 -9.89
C VAL A 409 -6.82 -12.04 -9.38
N GLY A 410 -7.90 -11.75 -10.12
CA GLY A 410 -9.24 -12.20 -9.81
C GLY A 410 -9.36 -13.72 -9.83
N GLY A 411 -8.91 -14.36 -10.90
CA GLY A 411 -8.91 -15.81 -11.04
C GLY A 411 -8.20 -16.51 -9.89
N LEU A 412 -6.97 -16.10 -9.57
CA LEU A 412 -6.19 -16.67 -8.47
C LEU A 412 -6.87 -16.43 -7.11
N SER A 413 -7.19 -15.18 -6.81
CA SER A 413 -7.75 -14.77 -5.52
C SER A 413 -9.11 -15.38 -5.24
N SER A 414 -9.88 -15.81 -6.26
CA SER A 414 -11.15 -16.54 -6.08
C SER A 414 -10.98 -17.94 -5.49
N ARG A 415 -9.79 -18.53 -5.62
CA ARG A 415 -9.48 -19.92 -5.24
C ARG A 415 -8.69 -20.03 -3.94
N LEU A 416 -8.11 -18.93 -3.49
CA LEU A 416 -7.40 -18.88 -2.21
C LEU A 416 -8.36 -19.13 -1.05
N TYR A 417 -7.82 -19.74 -0.01
CA TYR A 417 -8.54 -19.97 1.23
C TYR A 417 -8.64 -18.64 2.01
N PHE A 418 -9.87 -18.27 2.36
CA PHE A 418 -10.15 -17.26 3.39
C PHE A 418 -11.20 -17.83 4.32
N TYR A 419 -11.01 -17.62 5.62
CA TYR A 419 -11.83 -18.14 6.69
C TYR A 419 -13.22 -17.50 6.66
N GLN A 420 -14.20 -18.35 6.94
CA GLN A 420 -15.62 -18.03 6.99
C GLN A 420 -16.24 -18.88 8.10
N ASP A 421 -17.09 -18.29 8.94
CA ASP A 421 -17.82 -19.02 9.97
C ASP A 421 -18.73 -20.09 9.31
N PRO A 422 -18.71 -21.36 9.78
CA PRO A 422 -19.53 -22.42 9.20
C PRO A 422 -21.02 -22.06 9.17
N GLY A 423 -21.70 -22.37 8.06
CA GLY A 423 -23.14 -22.13 7.89
C GLY A 423 -23.54 -20.69 7.55
N THR A 424 -22.57 -19.78 7.38
CA THR A 424 -22.84 -18.39 6.98
C THR A 424 -22.79 -18.22 5.45
N THR A 425 -23.31 -17.10 4.95
CA THR A 425 -23.27 -16.78 3.52
C THR A 425 -21.83 -16.47 3.09
N PRO A 426 -21.31 -17.07 1.99
CA PRO A 426 -19.97 -16.75 1.52
C PRO A 426 -19.79 -15.27 1.22
N ALA A 427 -18.69 -14.69 1.69
CA ALA A 427 -18.33 -13.32 1.38
C ALA A 427 -18.15 -13.10 -0.13
N ARG A 428 -18.58 -11.93 -0.61
CA ARG A 428 -18.17 -11.42 -1.92
C ARG A 428 -16.74 -10.86 -1.81
N ARG A 429 -15.84 -11.31 -2.68
CA ARG A 429 -14.43 -10.92 -2.66
C ARG A 429 -14.22 -9.67 -3.49
N ILE A 430 -14.62 -8.53 -2.94
CA ILE A 430 -14.47 -7.20 -3.54
C ILE A 430 -13.20 -6.57 -2.99
N TRP A 431 -12.21 -6.29 -3.84
CA TRP A 431 -10.91 -5.77 -3.42
C TRP A 431 -10.90 -4.25 -3.46
N THR A 432 -10.48 -3.64 -2.35
CA THR A 432 -10.48 -2.19 -2.15
C THR A 432 -9.11 -1.58 -2.32
N SER A 433 -8.03 -2.35 -2.22
CA SER A 433 -6.66 -1.89 -2.51
C SER A 433 -5.90 -2.90 -3.36
N LEU A 434 -5.04 -2.40 -4.23
CA LEU A 434 -4.03 -3.16 -4.96
C LEU A 434 -2.70 -2.43 -4.84
N ASP A 435 -1.71 -3.14 -4.32
CA ASP A 435 -0.48 -2.61 -3.76
C ASP A 435 0.73 -3.26 -4.44
N VAL A 436 1.75 -2.46 -4.73
CA VAL A 436 3.04 -2.94 -5.25
C VAL A 436 4.17 -2.24 -4.50
N GLY A 437 5.13 -3.00 -4.03
CA GLY A 437 6.35 -2.47 -3.42
C GLY A 437 6.87 -3.43 -2.36
N THR A 438 7.49 -2.90 -1.32
CA THR A 438 8.28 -3.74 -0.41
C THR A 438 8.04 -3.42 1.06
N GLU A 439 8.09 -4.49 1.85
CA GLU A 439 8.17 -4.46 3.30
C GLU A 439 9.53 -5.03 3.72
N ILE A 440 10.41 -4.20 4.27
CA ILE A 440 11.69 -4.66 4.81
C ILE A 440 11.45 -5.02 6.27
N PHE A 441 11.45 -6.32 6.59
CA PHE A 441 11.14 -6.80 7.93
C PHE A 441 12.40 -7.02 8.79
N VAL A 442 12.52 -6.28 9.90
CA VAL A 442 13.49 -6.48 11.01
C VAL A 442 14.89 -6.86 10.52
N SER A 443 15.60 -5.90 9.92
CA SER A 443 17.02 -6.06 9.63
C SER A 443 17.90 -5.48 10.73
N ASN A 444 19.06 -6.14 10.95
CA ASN A 444 20.15 -5.61 11.77
C ASN A 444 21.17 -4.80 10.94
N LYS A 445 20.85 -4.58 9.66
CA LYS A 445 21.63 -3.79 8.70
C LYS A 445 20.75 -2.66 8.17
N ASP A 446 21.42 -1.65 7.62
CA ASP A 446 20.78 -0.60 6.84
C ASP A 446 20.50 -1.17 5.45
N GLU A 447 19.39 -1.88 5.31
CA GLU A 447 18.97 -2.47 4.04
C GLU A 447 18.43 -1.38 3.12
N VAL A 448 18.67 -1.55 1.82
CA VAL A 448 18.17 -0.64 0.79
C VAL A 448 17.42 -1.46 -0.26
N ALA A 449 16.23 -0.99 -0.61
CA ALA A 449 15.43 -1.46 -1.72
C ALA A 449 15.24 -0.32 -2.73
N GLU A 450 15.32 -0.66 -4.02
CA GLU A 450 15.15 0.26 -5.14
C GLU A 450 14.39 -0.46 -6.25
N TRP A 451 13.33 0.16 -6.78
CA TRP A 451 12.56 -0.41 -7.89
C TRP A 451 11.86 0.67 -8.70
N THR A 452 11.51 0.31 -9.93
CA THR A 452 10.70 1.13 -10.82
C THR A 452 9.39 0.43 -11.13
N LEU A 453 8.29 1.18 -11.15
CA LEU A 453 6.94 0.72 -11.49
C LEU A 453 6.31 1.63 -12.54
N SER A 454 5.74 1.04 -13.58
CA SER A 454 4.97 1.74 -14.62
C SER A 454 3.88 0.84 -15.18
N ASP A 455 3.06 1.36 -16.10
CA ASP A 455 1.99 0.62 -16.78
C ASP A 455 1.00 -0.10 -15.85
N PHE A 456 0.81 0.41 -14.63
CA PHE A 456 -0.11 -0.17 -13.66
C PHE A 456 -1.55 0.11 -14.09
N ASP A 457 -2.21 -0.93 -14.58
CA ASP A 457 -3.59 -0.93 -15.09
C ASP A 457 -4.39 -2.04 -14.37
N VAL A 458 -5.51 -1.67 -13.75
CA VAL A 458 -6.50 -2.62 -13.18
C VAL A 458 -7.62 -2.82 -14.21
N ILE A 459 -7.78 -4.05 -14.68
CA ILE A 459 -8.62 -4.39 -15.83
C ILE A 459 -9.77 -5.27 -15.34
N LEU A 460 -10.97 -4.71 -15.30
CA LEU A 460 -12.17 -5.50 -14.97
C LEU A 460 -12.54 -6.40 -16.14
N THR A 461 -12.76 -7.67 -15.85
CA THR A 461 -13.23 -8.66 -16.82
C THR A 461 -14.70 -8.98 -16.54
N SER A 462 -15.39 -9.60 -17.49
CA SER A 462 -16.84 -9.85 -17.43
C SER A 462 -17.16 -11.32 -17.48
#